data_AF-R7HPU2-F1
#
_entry.id   AF-R7HPU2-F1
#
_cell.length_a   1.000
_cell.length_b   1.000
_cell.length_c   1.000
_cell.angle_alpha   90.00
_cell.angle_beta   90.00
_cell.angle_gamma   90.00
#
_symmetry.space_group_name_H-M   'P 1'
#
loop_
_entity.id
_entity.type
_entity.pdbx_description
1 polymer ?
#
loop_
_entity_poly.entity_id
_entity_poly.type
_entity_poly.pdbx_seq_one_letter_code
_entity_poly.pdbx_strand_id
1 'polypeptide(L)'
;MWGFIITIVILILLKFIYDTSKQSSKIKREGGVRMKYAVLVDHFLSGHERCRIFQNDNTLVSVGVSGPAGSQIYYIYPSYGNVAIRMEIKDNPLLGNMKMEWSFPEDMNQEHMIEKIDQDIEDKFSSLANIY
;
A
#
# COMPACT_ATOMS: atom_id res chain seq x y z
N MET A 1 -21.22 -28.43 -23.63
CA MET A 1 -19.87 -27.86 -23.40
C MET A 1 -19.93 -26.44 -22.82
N TRP A 2 -20.77 -25.53 -23.34
CA TRP A 2 -20.91 -24.16 -22.81
C TRP A 2 -21.43 -24.06 -21.37
N GLY A 3 -22.39 -24.92 -20.97
CA GLY A 3 -22.92 -24.92 -19.60
C GLY A 3 -21.86 -25.19 -18.53
N PHE A 4 -20.92 -26.12 -18.79
CA PHE A 4 -19.82 -26.44 -17.88
C PHE A 4 -18.85 -25.26 -17.70
N ILE A 5 -18.55 -24.54 -18.78
CA ILE A 5 -17.72 -23.32 -18.75
C ILE A 5 -18.40 -22.24 -17.92
N ILE A 6 -19.71 -22.02 -18.12
CA ILE A 6 -20.50 -21.02 -17.37
C ILE A 6 -20.51 -21.35 -15.88
N THR A 7 -20.69 -22.63 -15.50
CA THR A 7 -20.64 -23.06 -14.10
C THR A 7 -19.29 -22.77 -13.44
N ILE A 8 -18.18 -23.05 -14.13
CA ILE A 8 -16.83 -22.75 -13.61
C ILE A 8 -16.63 -21.25 -13.39
N VAL A 9 -17.05 -20.42 -14.35
CA VAL A 9 -16.93 -18.95 -14.24
C VAL A 9 -17.73 -18.42 -13.05
N ILE A 10 -18.96 -18.91 -12.85
CA ILE A 10 -19.80 -18.53 -11.70
C ILE A 10 -19.12 -18.92 -10.38
N LEU A 11 -18.54 -20.12 -10.28
CA LEU A 11 -17.83 -20.56 -9.07
C LEU A 11 -16.62 -19.68 -8.76
N ILE A 12 -15.85 -19.27 -9.77
CA ILE A 12 -14.69 -18.38 -9.60
C ILE A 12 -15.15 -17.00 -9.10
N LEU A 13 -16.20 -16.44 -9.70
CA LEU A 13 -16.75 -15.14 -9.29
C LEU A 13 -17.30 -15.17 -7.85
N LEU A 14 -18.03 -16.22 -7.49
CA LEU A 14 -18.54 -16.40 -6.12
C LEU A 14 -17.41 -16.51 -5.10
N LYS A 15 -16.35 -17.27 -5.42
CA LYS A 15 -15.16 -17.39 -4.56
C LYS A 15 -14.48 -16.04 -4.38
N PHE A 16 -14.29 -15.29 -5.48
CA PHE A 16 -13.67 -13.97 -5.45
C PHE A 16 -14.45 -12.97 -4.58
N ILE A 17 -15.79 -12.93 -4.73
CA ILE A 17 -16.66 -12.07 -3.90
C ILE A 17 -16.60 -12.49 -2.43
N TYR A 18 -16.61 -13.80 -2.15
CA TYR A 18 -16.53 -14.33 -0.78
C TYR A 18 -15.20 -13.95 -0.11
N ASP A 19 -14.08 -14.19 -0.80
CA ASP A 19 -12.74 -13.90 -0.29
C ASP A 19 -12.56 -12.38 -0.06
N THR A 20 -13.07 -11.54 -0.98
CA THR A 20 -13.09 -10.06 -0.83
C THR A 20 -13.92 -9.62 0.39
N SER A 21 -15.11 -10.18 0.55
CA SER A 21 -16.02 -9.84 1.66
C SER A 21 -15.45 -10.26 3.02
N LYS A 22 -14.84 -11.44 3.09
CA LYS A 22 -14.16 -11.94 4.29
C LYS A 22 -12.98 -11.04 4.68
N GLN A 23 -12.19 -10.59 3.71
CA GLN A 23 -11.07 -9.67 3.97
C GLN A 23 -11.56 -8.29 4.45
N SER A 24 -12.56 -7.72 3.78
CA SER A 24 -13.13 -6.42 4.19
C SER A 24 -13.76 -6.46 5.57
N SER A 25 -14.49 -7.53 5.91
CA SER A 25 -15.10 -7.69 7.23
C SER A 25 -14.08 -7.91 8.35
N LYS A 26 -12.98 -8.64 8.12
CA LYS A 26 -11.87 -8.77 9.07
C LYS A 26 -11.25 -7.41 9.40
N ILE A 27 -10.99 -6.60 8.38
CA ILE A 27 -10.36 -5.28 8.54
C ILE A 27 -11.29 -4.29 9.23
N LYS A 28 -12.59 -4.32 8.92
CA LYS A 28 -13.59 -3.51 9.66
C LYS A 28 -13.64 -3.88 11.14
N ARG A 29 -13.50 -5.16 11.50
CA ARG A 29 -13.44 -5.61 12.90
C ARG A 29 -12.15 -5.15 13.61
N GLU A 30 -11.08 -4.96 12.87
CA GLU A 30 -9.78 -4.46 13.35
C GLU A 30 -9.71 -2.92 13.38
N GLY A 31 -10.82 -2.21 13.13
CA GLY A 31 -10.90 -0.74 13.19
C GLY A 31 -10.54 -0.02 11.88
N GLY A 32 -10.39 -0.77 10.77
CA GLY A 32 -10.00 -0.26 9.47
C GLY A 32 -8.50 -0.38 9.19
N VAL A 33 -8.09 -0.14 7.94
CA VAL A 33 -6.68 -0.24 7.49
C VAL A 33 -5.77 0.66 8.34
N ARG A 34 -6.24 1.85 8.71
CA ARG A 34 -5.47 2.80 9.55
C ARG A 34 -5.16 2.22 10.93
N MET A 35 -6.12 1.59 11.59
CA MET A 35 -5.92 1.05 12.93
C MET A 35 -5.07 -0.22 12.90
N LYS A 36 -5.32 -1.10 11.91
CA LYS A 36 -4.53 -2.32 11.74
C LYS A 36 -3.07 -2.01 11.45
N TYR A 37 -2.80 -1.07 10.55
CA TYR A 37 -1.45 -0.70 10.12
C TYR A 37 -0.99 0.64 10.71
N ALA A 38 -1.35 0.91 11.97
CA ALA A 38 -1.09 2.20 12.61
C ALA A 38 0.41 2.54 12.66
N VAL A 39 1.27 1.56 12.93
CA VAL A 39 2.72 1.77 13.01
C VAL A 39 3.28 2.22 11.65
N LEU A 40 2.88 1.57 10.56
CA LEU A 40 3.27 1.99 9.21
C LEU A 40 2.75 3.39 8.88
N VAL A 41 1.49 3.67 9.18
CA VAL A 41 0.88 4.99 8.92
C VAL A 41 1.60 6.08 9.70
N ASP A 42 1.87 5.86 10.99
CA ASP A 42 2.53 6.82 11.86
C ASP A 42 3.99 7.04 11.45
N HIS A 43 4.68 5.97 11.05
CA HIS A 43 6.03 6.07 10.49
C HIS A 43 6.04 6.97 9.23
N PHE A 44 5.16 6.74 8.26
CA PHE A 44 5.08 7.59 7.06
C PHE A 44 4.62 9.03 7.37
N LEU A 45 3.79 9.24 8.38
CA LEU A 45 3.44 10.59 8.87
C LEU A 45 4.64 11.31 9.48
N SER A 46 5.52 10.58 10.16
CA SER A 46 6.70 11.16 10.82
C SER A 46 7.81 11.58 9.85
N GLY A 47 7.77 11.11 8.59
CA GLY A 47 8.81 11.39 7.60
C GLY A 47 8.93 12.85 7.16
N HIS A 48 7.89 13.67 7.30
CA HIS A 48 7.95 15.10 6.98
C HIS A 48 6.88 15.91 7.75
N GLU A 49 7.19 17.15 8.16
CA GLU A 49 6.27 18.03 8.90
C GLU A 49 4.93 18.31 8.21
N ARG A 50 4.92 18.20 6.88
CA ARG A 50 3.74 18.41 6.02
C ARG A 50 3.02 17.12 5.63
N CYS A 51 3.47 15.98 6.16
CA CYS A 51 2.79 14.73 5.92
C CYS A 51 1.38 14.77 6.52
N ARG A 52 0.41 14.29 5.75
CA ARG A 52 -0.98 14.18 6.17
C ARG A 52 -1.62 12.98 5.52
N ILE A 53 -2.73 12.56 6.10
CA ILE A 53 -3.60 11.54 5.52
C ILE A 53 -4.42 12.20 4.40
N PHE A 54 -4.34 11.66 3.19
CA PHE A 54 -5.11 12.14 2.03
C PHE A 54 -6.39 11.34 1.84
N GLN A 55 -6.36 10.04 2.15
CA GLN A 55 -7.51 9.15 2.08
C GLN A 55 -7.49 8.19 3.26
N ASN A 56 -8.66 7.97 3.85
CA ASN A 56 -8.84 7.00 4.92
C ASN A 56 -10.23 6.38 4.76
N ASP A 57 -10.28 5.25 4.08
CA ASP A 57 -11.47 4.43 3.96
C ASP A 57 -11.21 3.02 4.52
N ASN A 58 -12.22 2.14 4.45
CA ASN A 58 -12.14 0.80 5.03
C ASN A 58 -11.11 -0.11 4.34
N THR A 59 -10.64 0.26 3.15
CA THR A 59 -9.85 -0.57 2.24
C THR A 59 -8.58 0.13 1.75
N LEU A 60 -8.38 1.40 2.09
CA LEU A 60 -7.25 2.19 1.66
C LEU A 60 -6.97 3.29 2.68
N VAL A 61 -5.70 3.39 3.06
CA VAL A 61 -5.15 4.60 3.67
C VAL A 61 -4.08 5.15 2.76
N SER A 62 -4.13 6.44 2.48
CA SER A 62 -3.04 7.13 1.80
C SER A 62 -2.50 8.28 2.62
N VAL A 63 -1.17 8.38 2.66
CA VAL A 63 -0.44 9.24 3.58
C VAL A 63 0.84 9.75 2.94
N GLY A 64 1.19 11.00 3.22
CA GLY A 64 2.44 11.59 2.75
C GLY A 64 2.34 13.08 2.54
N VAL A 65 3.14 13.62 1.63
CA VAL A 65 3.20 15.05 1.32
C VAL A 65 2.85 15.32 -0.15
N SER A 66 2.16 16.42 -0.39
CA SER A 66 1.84 16.89 -1.74
C SER A 66 1.81 18.42 -1.75
N GLY A 67 2.54 19.03 -2.68
CA GLY A 67 2.61 20.47 -2.84
C GLY A 67 3.22 20.88 -4.18
N PRO A 68 3.48 22.19 -4.38
CA PRO A 68 3.98 22.72 -5.64
C PRO A 68 5.37 22.20 -6.05
N ALA A 69 6.16 21.70 -5.09
CA ALA A 69 7.49 21.15 -5.31
C ALA A 69 7.50 19.63 -5.59
N GLY A 70 6.31 19.03 -5.75
CA GLY A 70 6.12 17.61 -5.96
C GLY A 70 5.29 16.94 -4.87
N SER A 71 5.13 15.62 -5.01
CA SER A 71 4.43 14.80 -4.04
C SER A 71 5.15 13.48 -3.80
N GLN A 72 4.99 12.95 -2.59
CA GLN A 72 5.38 11.61 -2.19
C GLN A 72 4.23 11.05 -1.34
N ILE A 73 3.52 10.08 -1.88
CA ILE A 73 2.33 9.50 -1.26
C ILE A 73 2.50 7.99 -1.16
N TYR A 74 2.29 7.48 0.05
CA TYR A 74 2.19 6.06 0.35
C TYR A 74 0.72 5.66 0.35
N TYR A 75 0.42 4.53 -0.26
CA TYR A 75 -0.90 3.92 -0.32
C TYR A 75 -0.80 2.55 0.34
N ILE A 76 -1.61 2.31 1.37
CA ILE A 76 -1.66 1.05 2.12
C ILE A 76 -3.04 0.45 1.84
N TYR A 77 -3.08 -0.71 1.22
CA TYR A 77 -4.33 -1.40 0.92
C TYR A 77 -4.21 -2.92 1.08
N PRO A 78 -5.29 -3.61 1.49
CA PRO A 78 -5.30 -5.05 1.63
C PRO A 78 -5.26 -5.75 0.28
N SER A 79 -4.54 -6.87 0.19
CA SER A 79 -4.48 -7.71 -1.00
C SER A 79 -4.45 -9.18 -0.59
N TYR A 80 -5.58 -9.89 -0.67
CA TYR A 80 -5.75 -11.34 -0.39
C TYR A 80 -4.69 -12.00 0.51
N GLY A 81 -4.85 -11.87 1.83
CA GLY A 81 -3.93 -12.44 2.84
C GLY A 81 -2.63 -11.66 3.04
N ASN A 82 -2.45 -10.57 2.29
CA ASN A 82 -1.32 -9.66 2.35
C ASN A 82 -1.81 -8.21 2.53
N VAL A 83 -0.85 -7.33 2.80
CA VAL A 83 -0.96 -5.88 2.67
C VAL A 83 -0.03 -5.43 1.55
N ALA A 84 -0.58 -4.64 0.63
CA ALA A 84 0.19 -3.97 -0.39
C ALA A 84 0.44 -2.52 0.03
N ILE A 85 1.68 -2.09 -0.16
CA ILE A 85 2.14 -0.74 0.14
C ILE A 85 2.74 -0.20 -1.14
N ARG A 86 2.26 0.94 -1.63
CA ARG A 86 2.77 1.61 -2.83
C ARG A 86 3.24 3.00 -2.49
N MET A 87 4.45 3.35 -2.85
CA MET A 87 4.94 4.73 -2.84
C MET A 87 4.85 5.31 -4.25
N GLU A 88 4.28 6.50 -4.39
CA GLU A 88 4.34 7.30 -5.61
C GLU A 88 5.00 8.64 -5.34
N ILE A 89 6.06 8.93 -6.09
CA ILE A 89 6.68 10.26 -6.17
C ILE A 89 6.29 10.88 -7.51
N LYS A 90 5.80 12.12 -7.50
CA LYS A 90 5.45 12.87 -8.71
C LYS A 90 6.01 14.27 -8.67
N ASP A 91 6.34 14.78 -9.85
CA ASP A 91 6.78 16.16 -10.09
C ASP A 91 7.97 16.57 -9.21
N ASN A 92 8.82 15.59 -8.84
CA ASN A 92 10.05 15.84 -8.09
C ASN A 92 11.17 16.26 -9.08
N PRO A 93 11.77 17.45 -8.94
CA PRO A 93 12.78 17.95 -9.88
C PRO A 93 14.07 17.11 -9.94
N LEU A 94 14.39 16.38 -8.86
CA LEU A 94 15.61 15.58 -8.74
C LEU A 94 15.36 14.13 -9.15
N LEU A 95 14.27 13.54 -8.68
CA LEU A 95 13.98 12.11 -8.84
C LEU A 95 13.03 11.81 -10.00
N GLY A 96 12.38 12.83 -10.57
CA GLY A 96 11.31 12.66 -11.53
C GLY A 96 10.10 11.93 -10.93
N ASN A 97 9.35 11.24 -11.80
CA ASN A 97 8.22 10.42 -11.38
C ASN A 97 8.71 9.01 -11.05
N MET A 98 8.41 8.53 -9.85
CA MET A 98 8.82 7.21 -9.38
C MET A 98 7.66 6.48 -8.73
N LYS A 99 7.64 5.15 -8.90
CA LYS A 99 6.73 4.27 -8.17
C LYS A 99 7.49 3.07 -7.62
N MET A 100 7.19 2.72 -6.39
CA MET A 100 7.66 1.49 -5.73
C MET A 100 6.47 0.80 -5.09
N GLU A 101 6.45 -0.52 -5.11
CA GLU A 101 5.36 -1.32 -4.55
C GLU A 101 5.92 -2.54 -3.82
N TRP A 102 5.39 -2.78 -2.63
CA TRP A 102 5.72 -3.90 -1.77
C TRP A 102 4.46 -4.66 -1.40
N SER A 103 4.61 -5.95 -1.13
CA SER A 103 3.54 -6.80 -0.63
C SER A 103 4.09 -7.65 0.51
N PHE A 104 3.42 -7.60 1.65
CA PHE A 104 3.82 -8.34 2.85
C PHE A 104 2.66 -9.19 3.39
N PRO A 105 2.93 -10.34 4.02
CA PRO A 105 1.93 -11.08 4.76
C PRO A 105 1.21 -10.18 5.79
N GLU A 106 -0.12 -10.33 5.93
CA GLU A 106 -0.93 -9.45 6.80
C GLU A 106 -0.60 -9.58 8.30
N ASP A 107 0.12 -10.62 8.68
CA ASP A 107 0.53 -10.99 10.04
C ASP A 107 2.02 -10.69 10.32
N MET A 108 2.76 -10.22 9.31
CA MET A 108 4.16 -9.82 9.48
C MET A 108 4.25 -8.61 10.42
N ASN A 109 5.32 -8.56 11.21
CA ASN A 109 5.61 -7.42 12.08
C ASN A 109 5.85 -6.14 11.25
N GLN A 110 5.20 -5.04 11.63
CA GLN A 110 5.19 -3.79 10.84
C GLN A 110 6.55 -3.10 10.84
N GLU A 111 7.33 -3.24 11.90
CA GLU A 111 8.67 -2.69 12.03
C GLU A 111 9.62 -3.37 11.04
N HIS A 112 9.53 -4.70 10.87
CA HIS A 112 10.25 -5.40 9.80
C HIS A 112 9.78 -4.99 8.39
N MET A 113 8.49 -4.65 8.21
CA MET A 113 8.04 -4.09 6.93
C MET A 113 8.68 -2.73 6.67
N ILE A 114 8.75 -1.87 7.68
CA ILE A 114 9.38 -0.55 7.63
C ILE A 114 10.86 -0.69 7.27
N GLU A 115 11.61 -1.51 8.00
CA GLU A 115 13.04 -1.76 7.74
C GLU A 115 13.27 -2.17 6.28
N LYS A 116 12.43 -3.06 5.74
CA LYS A 116 12.56 -3.49 4.35
C LYS A 116 12.24 -2.38 3.35
N ILE A 117 11.18 -1.61 3.60
CA ILE A 117 10.78 -0.48 2.75
C ILE A 117 11.88 0.58 2.73
N ASP A 118 12.38 0.97 3.90
CA ASP A 118 13.41 2.00 4.03
C ASP A 118 14.71 1.59 3.33
N GLN A 119 15.13 0.34 3.53
CA GLN A 119 16.30 -0.22 2.85
C GLN A 119 16.13 -0.19 1.32
N ASP A 120 14.98 -0.62 0.81
CA ASP A 120 14.73 -0.63 -0.63
C ASP A 120 14.69 0.78 -1.23
N ILE A 121 14.15 1.76 -0.49
CA ILE A 121 14.14 3.17 -0.89
C ILE A 121 15.58 3.72 -0.91
N GLU A 122 16.37 3.45 0.13
CA GLU A 122 17.76 3.89 0.24
C GLU A 122 18.61 3.32 -0.89
N ASP A 123 18.50 2.01 -1.15
CA ASP A 123 19.19 1.34 -2.26
C ASP A 123 18.80 1.96 -3.60
N LYS A 124 17.51 2.25 -3.79
CA LYS A 124 17.00 2.84 -5.02
C LYS A 124 17.56 4.25 -5.21
N PHE A 125 17.49 5.10 -4.19
CA PHE A 125 17.98 6.48 -4.27
C PHE A 125 19.50 6.54 -4.44
N SER A 126 20.23 5.69 -3.75
CA SER A 126 21.69 5.56 -3.90
C SER A 126 22.07 5.13 -5.32
N SER A 127 21.32 4.21 -5.92
CA SER A 127 21.56 3.79 -7.31
C SER A 127 21.36 4.92 -8.32
N LEU A 128 20.43 5.85 -8.05
CA LEU A 128 20.18 7.01 -8.91
C LEU A 128 21.21 8.10 -8.71
N ALA A 129 21.69 8.31 -7.48
CA ALA A 129 22.75 9.27 -7.20
C ALA A 129 24.08 8.90 -7.87
N ASN A 130 24.40 7.60 -7.98
CA ASN A 130 25.62 7.11 -8.62
C ASN A 130 25.60 7.15 -10.17
N ILE A 131 24.48 7.57 -10.78
CA ILE A 131 24.35 7.72 -12.24
C ILE A 131 24.66 9.17 -12.68
N TYR A 132 24.80 10.11 -11.73
CA TYR A 132 25.21 11.51 -11.94
C TYR A 132 26.64 11.75 -11.47
#